data_AF-O95219-F1
#
_entry.id   AF-O95219-F1
#
_cell.length_a   1.000
_cell.length_b   1.000
_cell.length_c   1.000
_cell.angle_alpha   90.00
_cell.angle_beta   90.00
_cell.angle_gamma   90.00
#
_symmetry.space_group_name_H-M   'P 1'
#
loop_
_entity.id
_entity.type
_entity.pdbx_description
1 polymer ?
#
loop_
_entity_poly.entity_id
_entity_poly.type
_entity_poly.pdbx_seq_one_letter_code
_entity_poly.pdbx_strand_id
1 'polypeptide(L)'
;MEQAPPDPERQLQPAPLEPLGSPDAGLGAAVGKEAEGAGEESSGVDTMTHNNFWLKKIEISVSEAEKRTGRNAMNMQETYTAYLIETRSVEHTDGQSVLTDSLWRRYSEFELLRSYLLVYYPHIVVPPLPEKRAEFVWHKLSADNMDPDFVERRRIGLENFLLRIASHPILCRDKIFYLFLTQEGNWKETVNETGFQLKADSRLKALNATFRVKNPDKRFTDLKHYSDELQSVISHLLRVRARVADRLYGVYKVHGNYGRVFSEWSAIEKEMGDGLQSAGHHMDVYASSIDDILEDEEHYADQLKEYLFYAEALRAVCRKHELMQYDLEMAAQDLASKKQQCEELVTGTVRTFSLKGMTTKLFGQETPEQREARIKVLEEQINEGEQQLKSKNLEGREFVKNAWADIERFKEQKNRDLKEALISYAVMQISMCKKGIQVWTNAKECFSKM
;
A
#
# COMPACT_ATOMS: atom_id res chain seq x y z
N MET A 1 2.01 38.00 -22.94
CA MET A 1 2.90 37.16 -22.12
C MET A 1 2.15 36.86 -20.83
N GLU A 2 1.81 35.60 -20.62
CA GLU A 2 1.13 35.13 -19.42
C GLU A 2 2.10 34.16 -18.75
N GLN A 3 2.53 34.47 -17.53
CA GLN A 3 3.54 33.67 -16.84
C GLN A 3 2.87 32.47 -16.17
N ALA A 4 3.40 31.27 -16.41
CA ALA A 4 2.92 30.07 -15.76
C ALA A 4 3.06 30.19 -14.22
N PRO A 5 2.11 29.65 -13.43
CA PRO A 5 2.21 29.67 -11.97
C PRO A 5 3.45 28.88 -11.49
N PRO A 6 4.05 29.27 -10.35
CA PRO A 6 5.22 28.58 -9.82
C PRO A 6 4.88 27.15 -9.36
N ASP A 7 5.80 26.24 -9.64
CA ASP A 7 5.76 24.83 -9.27
C ASP A 7 5.58 24.62 -7.74
N PRO A 8 4.54 23.92 -7.27
CA PRO A 8 4.30 23.67 -5.85
C PRO A 8 5.34 22.73 -5.22
N GLU A 9 5.98 21.83 -5.99
CA GLU A 9 6.96 20.87 -5.42
C GLU A 9 8.20 21.60 -4.88
N ARG A 10 8.55 22.77 -5.43
CA ARG A 10 9.64 23.62 -4.91
C ARG A 10 9.39 24.17 -3.50
N GLN A 11 8.16 24.22 -3.00
CA GLN A 11 7.85 24.71 -1.66
C GLN A 11 8.06 23.66 -0.55
N LEU A 12 8.39 22.41 -0.92
CA LEU A 12 8.58 21.29 0.02
C LEU A 12 10.04 21.01 0.38
N GLN A 13 11.01 21.78 -0.16
CA GLN A 13 12.42 21.64 0.18
C GLN A 13 12.72 22.29 1.56
N PRO A 14 13.27 21.54 2.53
CA PRO A 14 13.54 22.08 3.86
C PRO A 14 14.76 23.00 3.86
N ALA A 15 14.65 24.15 4.55
CA ALA A 15 15.82 24.95 4.91
C ALA A 15 16.68 24.20 5.95
N PRO A 16 18.01 24.41 6.00
CA PRO A 16 18.87 23.83 7.03
C PRO A 16 18.43 24.29 8.43
N LEU A 17 18.31 23.35 9.37
CA LEU A 17 18.04 23.65 10.78
C LEU A 17 19.35 23.92 11.52
N GLU A 18 19.49 25.09 12.13
CA GLU A 18 20.64 25.44 12.95
C GLU A 18 20.62 24.69 14.30
N PRO A 19 21.79 24.23 14.81
CA PRO A 19 21.87 23.51 16.08
C PRO A 19 21.90 24.47 17.28
N LEU A 20 20.82 24.53 18.06
CA LEU A 20 20.78 25.26 19.34
C LEU A 20 21.41 24.44 20.47
N GLY A 21 22.47 25.01 21.05
CA GLY A 21 23.49 24.31 21.84
C GLY A 21 23.07 23.70 23.19
N SER A 22 23.99 22.86 23.68
CA SER A 22 23.99 22.24 25.00
C SER A 22 25.20 22.72 25.84
N PRO A 23 25.10 22.66 27.18
CA PRO A 23 26.27 22.61 28.05
C PRO A 23 26.25 21.44 29.06
N ASP A 24 27.40 20.76 29.17
CA ASP A 24 28.02 20.00 30.29
C ASP A 24 27.16 19.06 31.20
N ALA A 25 27.53 17.80 31.48
CA ALA A 25 28.78 17.21 32.04
C ALA A 25 28.95 17.45 33.57
N GLY A 26 29.37 16.48 34.40
CA GLY A 26 29.68 15.05 34.18
C GLY A 26 30.24 14.37 35.46
N LEU A 27 30.65 13.08 35.36
CA LEU A 27 31.33 12.23 36.40
C LEU A 27 30.47 11.79 37.61
N GLY A 28 30.70 10.63 38.28
CA GLY A 28 31.53 9.45 37.92
C GLY A 28 31.86 8.49 39.10
N ALA A 29 31.84 7.16 38.85
CA ALA A 29 32.31 6.03 39.72
C ALA A 29 31.57 5.81 41.07
N ALA A 30 31.69 4.73 41.87
CA ALA A 30 32.49 3.46 41.91
C ALA A 30 31.82 2.47 42.94
N VAL A 31 32.13 1.17 43.16
CA VAL A 31 32.90 0.06 42.52
C VAL A 31 32.57 -1.30 43.21
N GLY A 32 32.82 -2.48 42.58
CA GLY A 32 32.85 -3.82 43.22
C GLY A 32 32.14 -4.92 42.37
N LYS A 33 32.75 -6.00 41.85
CA LYS A 33 33.55 -7.12 42.44
C LYS A 33 32.69 -8.07 43.31
N GLU A 34 32.70 -9.41 43.23
CA GLU A 34 33.38 -10.45 42.39
C GLU A 34 32.68 -11.82 42.70
N ALA A 35 32.86 -13.01 42.07
CA ALA A 35 33.82 -13.54 41.07
C ALA A 35 33.23 -14.74 40.24
N GLU A 36 33.89 -15.05 39.11
CA GLU A 36 34.28 -16.36 38.49
C GLU A 36 33.54 -17.71 38.71
N GLY A 37 33.51 -18.53 37.64
CA GLY A 37 33.18 -19.97 37.61
C GLY A 37 33.06 -20.52 36.17
N ALA A 38 33.62 -21.70 35.85
CA ALA A 38 33.79 -22.20 34.47
C ALA A 38 33.44 -23.70 34.27
N GLY A 39 33.38 -24.14 33.01
CA GLY A 39 33.10 -25.51 32.53
C GLY A 39 32.02 -25.47 31.43
N GLU A 40 32.28 -25.68 30.13
CA GLU A 40 32.89 -26.79 29.36
C GLU A 40 31.84 -27.70 28.66
N GLU A 41 31.95 -27.69 27.33
CA GLU A 41 31.54 -28.67 26.30
C GLU A 41 30.29 -29.58 26.45
N SER A 42 29.39 -29.50 25.43
CA SER A 42 28.96 -30.72 24.69
C SER A 42 28.29 -30.41 23.34
N SER A 43 28.54 -31.30 22.37
CA SER A 43 27.73 -31.66 21.17
C SER A 43 27.00 -30.55 20.36
N GLY A 44 27.36 -30.44 19.07
CA GLY A 44 26.75 -29.50 18.13
C GLY A 44 25.38 -29.88 17.57
N VAL A 45 24.72 -28.88 16.96
CA VAL A 45 23.46 -28.96 16.19
C VAL A 45 23.61 -28.07 14.95
N ASP A 46 23.02 -28.46 13.82
CA ASP A 46 23.24 -27.85 12.50
C ASP A 46 22.93 -26.35 12.43
N THR A 47 23.95 -25.55 12.10
CA THR A 47 23.81 -24.10 11.88
C THR A 47 23.46 -23.79 10.41
N MET A 48 22.27 -24.24 9.96
CA MET A 48 21.82 -23.98 8.58
C MET A 48 21.73 -22.47 8.28
N THR A 49 22.13 -22.09 7.05
CA THR A 49 22.55 -20.73 6.71
C THR A 49 21.39 -19.76 6.46
N HIS A 50 20.74 -19.27 7.51
CA HIS A 50 19.68 -18.26 7.40
C HIS A 50 20.11 -16.93 6.72
N ASN A 51 21.39 -16.59 6.69
CA ASN A 51 21.88 -15.34 6.10
C ASN A 51 21.99 -15.35 4.55
N ASN A 52 21.94 -16.52 3.90
CA ASN A 52 22.26 -16.62 2.47
C ASN A 52 21.08 -16.34 1.52
N PHE A 53 19.84 -16.42 1.99
CA PHE A 53 18.66 -16.29 1.11
C PHE A 53 18.57 -14.91 0.46
N TRP A 54 18.76 -13.84 1.24
CA TRP A 54 18.72 -12.44 0.78
C TRP A 54 19.92 -11.99 -0.05
N LEU A 55 20.90 -12.88 -0.27
CA LEU A 55 22.06 -12.65 -1.15
C LEU A 55 21.89 -13.32 -2.52
N LYS A 56 20.96 -14.27 -2.68
CA LYS A 56 20.62 -14.83 -3.99
C LYS A 56 19.54 -13.99 -4.66
N LYS A 57 19.66 -13.78 -5.97
CA LYS A 57 18.56 -13.22 -6.78
C LYS A 57 17.47 -14.29 -6.85
N ILE A 58 16.38 -14.09 -6.13
CA ILE A 58 15.17 -14.92 -6.21
C ILE A 58 14.25 -14.33 -7.27
N GLU A 59 13.85 -15.16 -8.22
CA GLU A 59 12.77 -14.85 -9.16
C GLU A 59 11.47 -15.37 -8.57
N ILE A 60 10.43 -14.53 -8.56
CA ILE A 60 9.09 -14.86 -8.04
C ILE A 60 8.12 -14.67 -9.19
N SER A 61 7.32 -15.70 -9.47
CA SER A 61 6.23 -15.66 -10.45
C SER A 61 4.98 -16.27 -9.85
N VAL A 62 3.81 -15.80 -10.26
CA VAL A 62 2.52 -16.36 -9.86
C VAL A 62 1.92 -17.01 -11.10
N SER A 63 2.36 -18.22 -11.45
CA SER A 63 2.22 -18.78 -12.81
C SER A 63 0.81 -19.21 -13.21
N GLU A 64 0.03 -19.75 -12.28
CA GLU A 64 -1.31 -20.33 -12.55
C GLU A 64 -2.38 -19.85 -11.58
N ALA A 65 -3.65 -20.05 -11.97
CA ALA A 65 -4.82 -19.79 -11.12
C ALA A 65 -5.86 -20.92 -11.25
N GLU A 66 -6.25 -21.54 -10.13
CA GLU A 66 -7.14 -22.70 -10.07
C GLU A 66 -8.36 -22.45 -9.18
N LYS A 67 -9.56 -22.85 -9.64
CA LYS A 67 -10.79 -22.78 -8.84
C LYS A 67 -10.90 -23.99 -7.91
N ARG A 68 -10.47 -23.82 -6.67
CA ARG A 68 -10.50 -24.85 -5.61
C ARG A 68 -11.74 -24.74 -4.74
N THR A 69 -12.07 -25.83 -4.04
CA THR A 69 -13.07 -25.81 -2.96
C THR A 69 -12.40 -26.13 -1.63
N GLY A 70 -12.96 -25.61 -0.54
CA GLY A 70 -12.50 -25.88 0.82
C GLY A 70 -13.50 -25.40 1.84
N ARG A 71 -13.15 -25.48 3.13
CA ARG A 71 -13.99 -24.95 4.20
C ARG A 71 -13.54 -23.54 4.59
N ASN A 72 -14.50 -22.65 4.78
CA ASN A 72 -14.25 -21.36 5.40
C ASN A 72 -14.21 -21.46 6.95
N ALA A 73 -14.00 -20.35 7.64
CA ALA A 73 -13.92 -20.30 9.10
C ALA A 73 -15.21 -20.73 9.84
N MET A 74 -16.35 -20.86 9.13
CA MET A 74 -17.62 -21.36 9.65
C MET A 74 -17.85 -22.85 9.30
N ASN A 75 -16.81 -23.56 8.87
CA ASN A 75 -16.85 -24.93 8.31
C ASN A 75 -17.74 -25.11 7.06
N MET A 76 -18.27 -24.04 6.48
CA MET A 76 -19.09 -24.10 5.26
C MET A 76 -18.20 -24.27 4.03
N GLN A 77 -18.64 -25.07 3.06
CA GLN A 77 -17.94 -25.25 1.79
C GLN A 77 -17.99 -23.95 0.96
N GLU A 78 -16.82 -23.50 0.54
CA GLU A 78 -16.60 -22.27 -0.24
C GLU A 78 -15.72 -22.61 -1.46
N THR A 79 -16.13 -22.13 -2.63
CA THR A 79 -15.30 -22.15 -3.85
C THR A 79 -14.49 -20.86 -3.92
N TYR A 80 -13.19 -20.97 -4.18
CA TYR A 80 -12.27 -19.83 -4.24
C TYR A 80 -11.17 -20.09 -5.28
N THR A 81 -10.64 -19.01 -5.87
CA THR A 81 -9.43 -19.12 -6.70
C THR A 81 -8.18 -19.13 -5.83
N ALA A 82 -7.36 -20.17 -6.00
CA ALA A 82 -5.98 -20.23 -5.54
C ALA A 82 -5.02 -19.88 -6.69
N TYR A 83 -3.86 -19.34 -6.37
CA TYR A 83 -2.83 -18.93 -7.31
C TYR A 83 -1.55 -19.69 -6.99
N LEU A 84 -0.89 -20.24 -8.00
CA LEU A 84 0.40 -20.93 -7.86
C LEU A 84 1.50 -19.89 -7.78
N ILE A 85 2.23 -19.85 -6.67
CA ILE A 85 3.46 -19.07 -6.50
C ILE A 85 4.62 -20.02 -6.74
N GLU A 86 5.51 -19.65 -7.66
CA GLU A 86 6.82 -20.26 -7.86
C GLU A 86 7.91 -19.31 -7.38
N THR A 87 8.89 -19.85 -6.65
CA THR A 87 10.17 -19.20 -6.40
C THR A 87 11.28 -19.94 -7.14
N ARG A 88 12.24 -19.19 -7.67
CA ARG A 88 13.41 -19.75 -8.35
C ARG A 88 14.69 -19.07 -7.86
N SER A 89 15.70 -19.86 -7.52
CA SER A 89 17.03 -19.38 -7.16
C SER A 89 17.88 -19.21 -8.41
N VAL A 90 18.27 -17.99 -8.74
CA VAL A 90 19.25 -17.73 -9.80
C VAL A 90 20.66 -17.89 -9.22
N GLU A 91 21.35 -18.96 -9.60
CA GLU A 91 22.74 -19.18 -9.22
C GLU A 91 23.68 -18.46 -10.20
N HIS A 92 24.64 -17.70 -9.66
CA HIS A 92 25.46 -16.76 -10.42
C HIS A 92 26.50 -17.40 -11.36
N THR A 93 26.72 -18.71 -11.31
CA THR A 93 27.74 -19.39 -12.13
C THR A 93 27.30 -19.67 -13.55
N ASP A 94 26.07 -20.14 -13.75
CA ASP A 94 25.58 -20.65 -15.05
C ASP A 94 24.31 -19.95 -15.54
N GLY A 95 23.71 -19.07 -14.73
CA GLY A 95 22.47 -18.35 -15.06
C GLY A 95 21.22 -19.24 -15.14
N GLN A 96 21.36 -20.54 -14.86
CA GLN A 96 20.28 -21.51 -14.86
C GLN A 96 19.41 -21.32 -13.61
N SER A 97 18.21 -20.76 -13.80
CA SER A 97 17.23 -20.50 -12.74
C SER A 97 16.61 -21.82 -12.27
N VAL A 98 16.85 -22.22 -11.01
CA VAL A 98 16.36 -23.48 -10.42
C VAL A 98 15.14 -23.21 -9.57
N LEU A 99 14.03 -23.89 -9.84
CA LEU A 99 12.84 -23.89 -9.00
C LEU A 99 13.19 -24.35 -7.57
N THR A 100 12.95 -23.47 -6.59
CA THR A 100 13.20 -23.75 -5.17
C THR A 100 11.93 -24.23 -4.47
N ASP A 101 10.84 -23.47 -4.61
CA ASP A 101 9.55 -23.78 -3.97
C ASP A 101 8.40 -23.47 -4.93
N SER A 102 7.35 -24.29 -4.87
CA SER A 102 6.11 -24.07 -5.62
C SER A 102 4.93 -24.35 -4.70
N LEU A 103 4.09 -23.36 -4.42
CA LEU A 103 2.98 -23.50 -3.47
C LEU A 103 1.74 -22.69 -3.87
N TRP A 104 0.58 -23.06 -3.33
CA TRP A 104 -0.70 -22.44 -3.67
C TRP A 104 -1.20 -21.50 -2.57
N ARG A 105 -1.66 -20.30 -2.96
CA ARG A 105 -2.26 -19.30 -2.06
C ARG A 105 -3.58 -18.75 -2.61
N ARG A 106 -4.62 -18.66 -1.78
CA ARG A 106 -5.85 -17.91 -2.13
C ARG A 106 -5.72 -16.43 -1.80
N TYR A 107 -6.47 -15.56 -2.50
CA TYR A 107 -6.38 -14.10 -2.35
C TYR A 107 -6.41 -13.61 -0.87
N SER A 108 -7.22 -14.21 -0.02
CA SER A 108 -7.31 -13.84 1.42
C SER A 108 -6.06 -14.18 2.25
N GLU A 109 -5.13 -14.98 1.74
CA GLU A 109 -3.82 -15.20 2.35
C GLU A 109 -2.87 -14.03 2.06
N PHE A 110 -2.94 -13.44 0.87
CA PHE A 110 -2.27 -12.19 0.57
C PHE A 110 -2.86 -11.03 1.41
N GLU A 111 -4.18 -11.03 1.65
CA GLU A 111 -4.81 -10.08 2.59
C GLU A 111 -4.24 -10.22 4.01
N LEU A 112 -3.98 -11.45 4.49
CA LEU A 112 -3.35 -11.70 5.80
C LEU A 112 -1.90 -11.20 5.83
N LEU A 113 -1.08 -11.55 4.82
CA LEU A 113 0.31 -11.09 4.70
C LEU A 113 0.37 -9.54 4.69
N ARG A 114 -0.45 -8.88 3.87
CA ARG A 114 -0.49 -7.41 3.81
C ARG A 114 -0.95 -6.79 5.13
N SER A 115 -1.91 -7.41 5.83
CA SER A 115 -2.39 -6.95 7.13
C SER A 115 -1.31 -7.06 8.21
N TYR A 116 -0.49 -8.11 8.17
CA TYR A 116 0.70 -8.24 9.02
C TYR A 116 1.73 -7.13 8.73
N LEU A 117 2.11 -6.95 7.45
CA LEU A 117 3.12 -5.97 7.05
C LEU A 117 2.70 -4.53 7.39
N LEU A 118 1.43 -4.17 7.22
CA LEU A 118 0.89 -2.85 7.59
C LEU A 118 0.99 -2.55 9.09
N VAL A 119 0.96 -3.57 9.95
CA VAL A 119 1.07 -3.40 11.41
C VAL A 119 2.52 -3.39 11.86
N TYR A 120 3.37 -4.23 11.27
CA TYR A 120 4.79 -4.35 11.64
C TYR A 120 5.69 -3.26 11.03
N TYR A 121 5.32 -2.74 9.85
CA TYR A 121 6.07 -1.70 9.15
C TYR A 121 5.18 -0.48 8.85
N PRO A 122 4.56 0.16 9.87
CA PRO A 122 3.50 1.15 9.65
C PRO A 122 4.04 2.53 9.19
N HIS A 123 5.35 2.66 9.03
CA HIS A 123 6.04 3.80 8.41
C HIS A 123 6.31 3.58 6.91
N ILE A 124 6.07 2.37 6.38
CA ILE A 124 6.33 2.01 4.98
C ILE A 124 5.04 2.13 4.17
N VAL A 125 5.15 2.59 2.92
CA VAL A 125 4.06 2.64 1.93
C VAL A 125 3.82 1.21 1.39
N VAL A 126 3.28 0.33 2.25
CA VAL A 126 3.14 -1.11 1.98
C VAL A 126 2.35 -1.37 0.69
N PRO A 127 2.92 -2.10 -0.30
CA PRO A 127 2.32 -2.32 -1.61
C PRO A 127 0.86 -2.76 -1.56
N PRO A 128 -0.02 -2.24 -2.44
CA PRO A 128 -1.43 -2.61 -2.48
C PRO A 128 -1.64 -4.00 -3.08
N LEU A 129 -2.82 -4.57 -2.82
CA LEU A 129 -3.31 -5.75 -3.53
C LEU A 129 -4.19 -5.32 -4.72
N PRO A 130 -4.30 -6.14 -5.78
CA PRO A 130 -5.24 -5.91 -6.87
C PRO A 130 -6.70 -5.95 -6.38
N GLU A 131 -7.60 -5.40 -7.18
CA GLU A 131 -8.99 -5.13 -6.76
C GLU A 131 -9.76 -6.39 -6.32
N LYS A 132 -10.58 -6.28 -5.26
CA LYS A 132 -11.35 -7.42 -4.71
C LYS A 132 -12.56 -7.77 -5.58
N ARG A 133 -13.08 -6.80 -6.33
CA ARG A 133 -14.13 -6.84 -7.36
C ARG A 133 -13.77 -5.78 -8.41
N ALA A 134 -14.20 -5.95 -9.66
CA ALA A 134 -13.98 -4.95 -10.70
C ALA A 134 -14.78 -3.67 -10.42
N GLU A 135 -14.10 -2.52 -10.22
CA GLU A 135 -14.77 -1.22 -10.00
C GLU A 135 -14.91 -0.38 -11.28
N PHE A 136 -14.06 -0.59 -12.28
CA PHE A 136 -13.96 0.23 -13.50
C PHE A 136 -14.35 -0.57 -14.76
N VAL A 137 -15.55 -1.15 -14.73
CA VAL A 137 -16.12 -2.00 -15.78
C VAL A 137 -16.59 -1.19 -17.00
N TRP A 138 -16.37 -1.74 -18.20
CA TRP A 138 -16.97 -1.34 -19.49
C TRP A 138 -17.64 -2.56 -20.15
N HIS A 139 -18.42 -2.35 -21.22
CA HIS A 139 -19.36 -3.31 -21.85
C HIS A 139 -19.02 -4.80 -21.78
N LYS A 140 -17.76 -5.19 -22.06
CA LYS A 140 -17.35 -6.59 -22.16
C LYS A 140 -16.86 -7.22 -20.85
N LEU A 141 -16.43 -6.42 -19.88
CA LEU A 141 -15.84 -6.91 -18.64
C LEU A 141 -16.91 -7.45 -17.69
N SER A 142 -16.69 -8.64 -17.16
CA SER A 142 -17.52 -9.16 -16.07
C SER A 142 -17.20 -8.47 -14.74
N ALA A 143 -18.23 -8.28 -13.91
CA ALA A 143 -18.09 -7.92 -12.51
C ALA A 143 -17.98 -9.16 -11.58
N ASP A 144 -18.09 -10.37 -12.13
CA ASP A 144 -17.87 -11.63 -11.41
C ASP A 144 -16.38 -11.76 -11.03
N ASN A 145 -16.11 -12.09 -9.77
CA ASN A 145 -14.75 -12.30 -9.29
C ASN A 145 -14.17 -13.69 -9.64
N MET A 146 -14.96 -14.52 -10.33
CA MET A 146 -14.60 -15.84 -10.87
C MET A 146 -14.49 -15.85 -12.41
N ASP A 147 -14.64 -14.70 -13.06
CA ASP A 147 -14.40 -14.48 -14.49
C ASP A 147 -12.93 -14.77 -14.87
N PRO A 148 -12.62 -15.41 -16.04
CA PRO A 148 -11.25 -15.77 -16.40
C PRO A 148 -10.31 -14.56 -16.50
N ASP A 149 -10.72 -13.53 -17.24
CA ASP A 149 -9.90 -12.34 -17.48
C ASP A 149 -9.66 -11.58 -16.17
N PHE A 150 -10.66 -11.53 -15.29
CA PHE A 150 -10.52 -10.94 -13.96
C PHE A 150 -9.60 -11.75 -13.04
N VAL A 151 -9.63 -13.08 -13.12
CA VAL A 151 -8.71 -13.96 -12.42
C VAL A 151 -7.27 -13.76 -12.92
N GLU A 152 -7.06 -13.58 -14.22
CA GLU A 152 -5.74 -13.34 -14.81
C GLU A 152 -5.18 -11.95 -14.48
N ARG A 153 -5.96 -10.88 -14.63
CA ARG A 153 -5.56 -9.53 -14.16
C ARG A 153 -5.19 -9.54 -12.68
N ARG A 154 -5.93 -10.29 -11.86
CA ARG A 154 -5.58 -10.50 -10.44
C ARG A 154 -4.30 -11.31 -10.27
N ARG A 155 -4.05 -12.37 -11.04
CA ARG A 155 -2.80 -13.16 -10.99
C ARG A 155 -1.59 -12.23 -11.21
N ILE A 156 -1.62 -11.41 -12.27
CA ILE A 156 -0.61 -10.39 -12.58
C ILE A 156 -0.47 -9.38 -11.43
N GLY A 157 -1.58 -8.88 -10.88
CA GLY A 157 -1.55 -7.95 -9.74
C GLY A 157 -0.99 -8.54 -8.45
N LEU A 158 -1.17 -9.85 -8.21
CA LEU A 158 -0.60 -10.57 -7.06
C LEU A 158 0.89 -10.83 -7.26
N GLU A 159 1.34 -11.14 -8.48
CA GLU A 159 2.75 -11.24 -8.84
C GLU A 159 3.46 -9.91 -8.60
N ASN A 160 2.90 -8.81 -9.13
CA ASN A 160 3.39 -7.47 -8.88
C ASN A 160 3.48 -7.18 -7.37
N PHE A 161 2.44 -7.43 -6.57
CA PHE A 161 2.49 -7.24 -5.11
C PHE A 161 3.68 -7.98 -4.43
N LEU A 162 3.98 -9.22 -4.83
CA LEU A 162 5.14 -9.95 -4.29
C LEU A 162 6.47 -9.35 -4.76
N LEU A 163 6.58 -8.97 -6.04
CA LEU A 163 7.77 -8.31 -6.60
C LEU A 163 8.01 -6.93 -5.96
N ARG A 164 6.96 -6.18 -5.62
CA ARG A 164 7.04 -4.91 -4.87
C ARG A 164 7.58 -5.12 -3.44
N ILE A 165 7.22 -6.22 -2.78
CA ILE A 165 7.77 -6.57 -1.46
C ILE A 165 9.23 -7.02 -1.58
N ALA A 166 9.54 -7.90 -2.54
CA ALA A 166 10.91 -8.41 -2.76
C ALA A 166 11.91 -7.32 -3.19
N SER A 167 11.45 -6.30 -3.94
CA SER A 167 12.26 -5.13 -4.32
C SER A 167 12.33 -4.02 -3.25
N HIS A 168 11.62 -4.16 -2.13
CA HIS A 168 11.63 -3.17 -1.07
C HIS A 168 12.78 -3.44 -0.05
N PRO A 169 13.74 -2.52 0.18
CA PRO A 169 14.96 -2.76 0.97
C PRO A 169 14.77 -3.30 2.40
N ILE A 170 13.67 -2.95 3.06
CA ILE A 170 13.27 -3.46 4.38
C ILE A 170 12.37 -4.70 4.24
N LEU A 171 11.15 -4.56 3.68
CA LEU A 171 10.14 -5.63 3.63
C LEU A 171 10.63 -6.94 2.99
N CYS A 172 11.59 -6.89 2.06
CA CYS A 172 12.10 -8.11 1.44
C CYS A 172 12.72 -9.08 2.46
N ARG A 173 13.33 -8.57 3.54
CA ARG A 173 14.02 -9.37 4.58
C ARG A 173 13.07 -9.97 5.63
N ASP A 174 11.76 -9.80 5.47
CA ASP A 174 10.77 -10.17 6.46
C ASP A 174 10.59 -11.69 6.58
N LYS A 175 10.55 -12.21 7.82
CA LYS A 175 10.39 -13.64 8.08
C LYS A 175 9.03 -14.16 7.62
N ILE A 176 7.94 -13.41 7.80
CA ILE A 176 6.61 -13.86 7.39
C ILE A 176 6.48 -13.84 5.86
N PHE A 177 7.10 -12.87 5.18
CA PHE A 177 7.21 -12.89 3.72
C PHE A 177 7.97 -14.13 3.21
N TYR A 178 9.10 -14.48 3.84
CA TYR A 178 9.83 -15.72 3.54
C TYR A 178 8.96 -16.98 3.69
N LEU A 179 8.28 -17.14 4.83
CA LEU A 179 7.45 -18.33 5.09
C LEU A 179 6.22 -18.38 4.17
N PHE A 180 5.65 -17.22 3.81
CA PHE A 180 4.56 -17.13 2.84
C PHE A 180 4.95 -17.67 1.45
N LEU A 181 6.21 -17.47 1.03
CA LEU A 181 6.75 -17.94 -0.25
C LEU A 181 7.23 -19.41 -0.24
N THR A 182 7.57 -19.97 0.92
CA THR A 182 8.28 -21.27 1.02
C THR A 182 7.54 -22.37 1.79
N GLN A 183 6.63 -22.05 2.73
CA GLN A 183 5.98 -23.06 3.58
C GLN A 183 4.50 -23.22 3.27
N GLU A 184 4.08 -24.37 2.73
CA GLU A 184 2.66 -24.61 2.41
C GLU A 184 1.73 -24.38 3.61
N GLY A 185 2.04 -25.00 4.76
CA GLY A 185 1.31 -24.86 6.02
C GLY A 185 2.08 -24.07 7.10
N ASN A 186 1.49 -23.98 8.31
CA ASN A 186 2.03 -23.39 9.54
C ASN A 186 2.43 -21.90 9.51
N TRP A 187 2.63 -21.28 8.35
CA TRP A 187 3.01 -19.87 8.25
C TRP A 187 1.94 -18.94 8.83
N LYS A 188 0.64 -19.29 8.73
CA LYS A 188 -0.49 -18.50 9.27
C LYS A 188 -0.47 -18.47 10.79
N GLU A 189 -0.20 -19.62 11.38
CA GLU A 189 -0.03 -19.84 12.81
C GLU A 189 1.14 -18.97 13.29
N THR A 190 2.29 -19.01 12.59
CA THR A 190 3.43 -18.10 12.84
C THR A 190 3.06 -16.61 12.70
N VAL A 191 2.20 -16.22 11.73
CA VAL A 191 1.71 -14.83 11.64
C VAL A 191 0.91 -14.46 12.88
N ASN A 192 0.00 -15.32 13.33
CA ASN A 192 -0.84 -15.08 14.51
C ASN A 192 -0.02 -15.03 15.81
N GLU A 193 1.00 -15.89 15.94
CA GLU A 193 1.97 -15.89 17.05
C GLU A 193 2.74 -14.56 17.17
N THR A 194 2.93 -13.81 16.07
CA THR A 194 3.51 -12.45 16.16
C THR A 194 2.64 -11.43 16.90
N GLY A 195 1.39 -11.78 17.25
CA GLY A 195 0.47 -10.89 17.95
C GLY A 195 0.07 -9.64 17.16
N PHE A 196 0.21 -9.63 15.83
CA PHE A 196 -0.07 -8.43 15.01
C PHE A 196 -1.49 -7.88 15.23
N GLN A 197 -2.48 -8.74 15.48
CA GLN A 197 -3.85 -8.33 15.78
C GLN A 197 -3.96 -7.49 17.06
N LEU A 198 -3.09 -7.71 18.06
CA LEU A 198 -3.01 -6.93 19.29
C LEU A 198 -2.25 -5.59 19.10
N LYS A 199 -1.39 -5.52 18.08
CA LYS A 199 -0.63 -4.32 17.70
C LYS A 199 -1.40 -3.39 16.76
N ALA A 200 -2.53 -3.84 16.21
CA ALA A 200 -3.38 -3.05 15.31
C ALA A 200 -4.16 -1.94 16.07
N ASP A 201 -4.07 -0.69 15.60
CA ASP A 201 -4.77 0.43 16.25
C ASP A 201 -6.31 0.32 16.14
N SER A 202 -6.99 0.51 17.27
CA SER A 202 -8.45 0.49 17.33
C SER A 202 -9.08 1.61 16.48
N ARG A 203 -10.17 1.29 15.77
CA ARG A 203 -10.93 2.26 14.95
C ARG A 203 -11.36 3.50 15.74
N LEU A 204 -11.74 3.34 17.01
CA LEU A 204 -12.11 4.46 17.89
C LEU A 204 -10.93 5.37 18.20
N LYS A 205 -9.72 4.81 18.34
CA LYS A 205 -8.47 5.55 18.54
C LYS A 205 -8.10 6.34 17.29
N ALA A 206 -8.21 5.73 16.11
CA ALA A 206 -7.96 6.40 14.83
C ALA A 206 -8.95 7.55 14.55
N LEU A 207 -10.24 7.37 14.87
CA LEU A 207 -11.22 8.45 14.81
C LEU A 207 -10.90 9.58 15.80
N ASN A 208 -10.57 9.26 17.06
CA ASN A 208 -10.16 10.28 18.03
C ASN A 208 -8.94 11.07 17.54
N ALA A 209 -7.89 10.40 17.04
CA ALA A 209 -6.72 11.06 16.47
C ALA A 209 -7.09 12.04 15.33
N THR A 210 -7.90 11.57 14.37
CA THR A 210 -8.35 12.36 13.21
C THR A 210 -9.06 13.67 13.59
N PHE A 211 -9.73 13.72 14.74
CA PHE A 211 -10.51 14.89 15.18
C PHE A 211 -9.96 15.63 16.41
N ARG A 212 -8.86 15.16 17.03
CA ARG A 212 -8.38 15.71 18.33
C ARG A 212 -6.89 16.07 18.38
N VAL A 213 -6.10 15.73 17.36
CA VAL A 213 -4.72 16.25 17.23
C VAL A 213 -4.77 17.78 17.10
N LYS A 214 -4.06 18.47 17.99
CA LYS A 214 -4.00 19.95 18.03
C LYS A 214 -2.85 20.50 17.19
N ASN A 215 -1.73 19.77 17.11
CA ASN A 215 -0.53 20.16 16.37
C ASN A 215 -0.20 19.11 15.30
N PRO A 216 -0.96 19.04 14.19
CA PRO A 216 -0.62 18.15 13.08
C PRO A 216 0.69 18.59 12.42
N ASP A 217 1.57 17.64 12.09
CA ASP A 217 2.75 17.93 11.27
C ASP A 217 2.31 18.28 9.85
N LYS A 218 2.55 19.53 9.44
CA LYS A 218 2.17 20.06 8.13
C LYS A 218 2.57 19.12 6.98
N ARG A 219 3.73 18.47 7.06
CA ARG A 219 4.25 17.61 5.98
C ARG A 219 3.37 16.37 5.77
N PHE A 220 2.79 15.82 6.85
CA PHE A 220 1.82 14.73 6.78
C PHE A 220 0.43 15.23 6.36
N THR A 221 0.04 16.45 6.72
CA THR A 221 -1.19 17.10 6.21
C THR A 221 -1.11 17.34 4.70
N ASP A 222 -0.01 17.93 4.22
CA ASP A 222 0.27 18.17 2.80
C ASP A 222 0.29 16.84 2.02
N LEU A 223 0.94 15.80 2.55
CA LEU A 223 0.95 14.46 1.95
C LEU A 223 -0.44 13.79 1.93
N LYS A 224 -1.26 14.00 2.96
CA LYS A 224 -2.63 13.49 3.03
C LYS A 224 -3.49 14.13 1.92
N HIS A 225 -3.43 15.46 1.77
CA HIS A 225 -4.08 16.16 0.67
C HIS A 225 -3.59 15.69 -0.70
N TYR A 226 -2.28 15.52 -0.89
CA TYR A 226 -1.71 14.95 -2.11
C TYR A 226 -2.27 13.54 -2.42
N SER A 227 -2.41 12.69 -1.41
CA SER A 227 -2.95 11.33 -1.60
C SER A 227 -4.45 11.30 -1.91
N ASP A 228 -5.24 12.23 -1.36
CA ASP A 228 -6.66 12.40 -1.71
C ASP A 228 -6.81 12.90 -3.16
N GLU A 229 -5.98 13.85 -3.59
CA GLU A 229 -5.93 14.36 -4.96
C GLU A 229 -5.50 13.27 -5.95
N LEU A 230 -4.41 12.54 -5.65
CA LEU A 230 -3.93 11.42 -6.46
C LEU A 230 -5.02 10.36 -6.67
N GLN A 231 -5.73 9.98 -5.60
CA GLN A 231 -6.85 9.04 -5.70
C GLN A 231 -7.98 9.60 -6.58
N SER A 232 -8.33 10.87 -6.42
CA SER A 232 -9.39 11.54 -7.18
C SER A 232 -9.07 11.60 -8.67
N VAL A 233 -7.86 12.03 -9.03
CA VAL A 233 -7.39 12.15 -10.42
C VAL A 233 -7.34 10.77 -11.10
N ILE A 234 -6.75 9.76 -10.46
CA ILE A 234 -6.69 8.40 -11.04
C ILE A 234 -8.09 7.79 -11.16
N SER A 235 -8.95 7.96 -10.16
CA SER A 235 -10.35 7.53 -10.22
C SER A 235 -11.11 8.17 -11.39
N HIS A 236 -10.86 9.46 -11.65
CA HIS A 236 -11.51 10.16 -12.76
C HIS A 236 -10.94 9.69 -14.10
N LEU A 237 -9.63 9.52 -14.22
CA LEU A 237 -8.96 9.00 -15.42
C LEU A 237 -9.51 7.61 -15.80
N LEU A 238 -9.62 6.69 -14.84
CA LEU A 238 -10.21 5.36 -15.07
C LEU A 238 -11.69 5.43 -15.50
N ARG A 239 -12.50 6.34 -14.93
CA ARG A 239 -13.90 6.56 -15.37
C ARG A 239 -14.02 7.27 -16.72
N VAL A 240 -13.04 8.06 -17.13
CA VAL A 240 -12.96 8.61 -18.49
C VAL A 240 -12.61 7.49 -19.46
N ARG A 241 -11.56 6.71 -19.14
CA ARG A 241 -11.09 5.57 -19.92
C ARG A 241 -12.21 4.56 -20.20
N ALA A 242 -12.93 4.07 -19.20
CA ALA A 242 -14.03 3.12 -19.40
C ALA A 242 -15.10 3.63 -20.39
N ARG A 243 -15.49 4.91 -20.29
CA ARG A 243 -16.44 5.55 -21.23
C ARG A 243 -15.86 5.73 -22.64
N VAL A 244 -14.55 5.90 -22.77
CA VAL A 244 -13.86 5.93 -24.07
C VAL A 244 -13.81 4.52 -24.68
N ALA A 245 -13.51 3.48 -23.88
CA ALA A 245 -13.54 2.08 -24.31
C ALA A 245 -14.94 1.67 -24.82
N ASP A 246 -16.02 1.95 -24.07
CA ASP A 246 -17.40 1.73 -24.51
C ASP A 246 -17.70 2.45 -25.85
N ARG A 247 -17.24 3.70 -26.00
CA ARG A 247 -17.49 4.49 -27.21
C ARG A 247 -16.69 3.98 -28.40
N LEU A 248 -15.43 3.59 -28.20
CA LEU A 248 -14.58 2.98 -29.23
C LEU A 248 -15.15 1.64 -29.67
N TYR A 249 -15.54 0.76 -28.72
CA TYR A 249 -16.22 -0.50 -29.00
C TYR A 249 -17.44 -0.28 -29.91
N GLY A 250 -18.34 0.64 -29.53
CA GLY A 250 -19.49 1.00 -30.36
C GLY A 250 -19.13 1.50 -31.77
N VAL A 251 -18.10 2.36 -31.90
CA VAL A 251 -17.63 2.86 -33.20
C VAL A 251 -17.05 1.73 -34.07
N TYR A 252 -16.26 0.82 -33.49
CA TYR A 252 -15.67 -0.29 -34.24
C TYR A 252 -16.74 -1.31 -34.67
N LYS A 253 -17.74 -1.63 -33.85
CA LYS A 253 -18.84 -2.51 -34.28
C LYS A 253 -19.77 -1.85 -35.33
N VAL A 254 -19.77 -0.52 -35.50
CA VAL A 254 -20.37 0.13 -36.68
C VAL A 254 -19.60 -0.19 -37.97
N HIS A 255 -18.27 -0.34 -37.93
CA HIS A 255 -17.52 -0.75 -39.12
C HIS A 255 -17.86 -2.19 -39.54
N GLY A 256 -18.17 -3.10 -38.61
CA GLY A 256 -18.66 -4.44 -38.95
C GLY A 256 -20.03 -4.42 -39.65
N ASN A 257 -20.86 -3.41 -39.36
CA ASN A 257 -22.07 -3.17 -40.14
C ASN A 257 -21.77 -2.66 -41.56
N TYR A 258 -20.67 -1.92 -41.78
CA TYR A 258 -20.20 -1.59 -43.13
C TYR A 258 -19.66 -2.84 -43.84
N GLY A 259 -18.91 -3.70 -43.16
CA GLY A 259 -18.40 -4.98 -43.69
C GLY A 259 -19.52 -5.87 -44.22
N ARG A 260 -20.57 -6.06 -43.39
CA ARG A 260 -21.81 -6.73 -43.78
C ARG A 260 -22.50 -6.05 -44.98
N VAL A 261 -22.73 -4.73 -44.94
CA VAL A 261 -23.46 -4.02 -46.01
C VAL A 261 -22.71 -4.04 -47.34
N PHE A 262 -21.37 -3.91 -47.35
CA PHE A 262 -20.58 -4.03 -48.57
C PHE A 262 -20.58 -5.46 -49.11
N SER A 263 -20.57 -6.47 -48.24
CA SER A 263 -20.70 -7.88 -48.66
C SER A 263 -22.11 -8.21 -49.19
N GLU A 264 -23.17 -7.63 -48.64
CA GLU A 264 -24.55 -7.76 -49.15
C GLU A 264 -24.73 -7.05 -50.50
N TRP A 265 -24.12 -5.87 -50.70
CA TRP A 265 -24.16 -5.16 -51.98
C TRP A 265 -23.32 -5.87 -53.05
N SER A 266 -22.13 -6.39 -52.69
CA SER A 266 -21.26 -7.12 -53.63
C SER A 266 -21.93 -8.33 -54.29
N ALA A 267 -22.86 -8.99 -53.60
CA ALA A 267 -23.60 -10.14 -54.11
C ALA A 267 -24.72 -9.76 -55.12
N ILE A 268 -25.05 -8.48 -55.24
CA ILE A 268 -26.08 -7.94 -56.15
C ILE A 268 -25.42 -7.16 -57.30
N GLU A 269 -24.27 -6.54 -57.03
CA GLU A 269 -23.55 -5.64 -57.93
C GLU A 269 -22.68 -6.39 -58.95
N LYS A 270 -22.61 -5.89 -60.18
CA LYS A 270 -21.95 -6.57 -61.31
C LYS A 270 -20.59 -6.03 -61.67
N GLU A 271 -20.40 -4.71 -61.57
CA GLU A 271 -19.19 -4.05 -62.07
C GLU A 271 -18.18 -3.82 -60.95
N MET A 272 -18.63 -3.42 -59.75
CA MET A 272 -17.79 -3.13 -58.59
C MET A 272 -17.85 -4.19 -57.46
N GLY A 273 -18.45 -5.37 -57.73
CA GLY A 273 -18.69 -6.42 -56.74
C GLY A 273 -17.44 -6.87 -55.98
N ASP A 274 -16.36 -7.23 -56.68
CA ASP A 274 -15.09 -7.65 -56.06
C ASP A 274 -14.48 -6.55 -55.18
N GLY A 275 -14.58 -5.28 -55.62
CA GLY A 275 -14.12 -4.12 -54.86
C GLY A 275 -14.92 -3.92 -53.58
N LEU A 276 -16.25 -4.10 -53.64
CA LEU A 276 -17.14 -4.01 -52.48
C LEU A 276 -16.84 -5.14 -51.49
N GLN A 277 -16.66 -6.37 -51.98
CA GLN A 277 -16.36 -7.52 -51.13
C GLN A 277 -15.00 -7.38 -50.42
N SER A 278 -13.98 -6.85 -51.13
CA SER A 278 -12.67 -6.57 -50.55
C SER A 278 -12.69 -5.41 -49.55
N ALA A 279 -13.45 -4.34 -49.83
CA ALA A 279 -13.66 -3.25 -48.88
C ALA A 279 -14.43 -3.72 -47.63
N GLY A 280 -15.41 -4.60 -47.81
CA GLY A 280 -16.17 -5.23 -46.74
C GLY A 280 -15.27 -6.02 -45.79
N HIS A 281 -14.44 -6.92 -46.33
CA HIS A 281 -13.46 -7.68 -45.56
C HIS A 281 -12.52 -6.77 -44.74
N HIS A 282 -12.06 -5.65 -45.30
CA HIS A 282 -11.24 -4.69 -44.55
C HIS A 282 -12.01 -4.04 -43.39
N MET A 283 -13.29 -3.72 -43.56
CA MET A 283 -14.12 -3.19 -42.47
C MET A 283 -14.36 -4.21 -41.35
N ASP A 284 -14.53 -5.50 -41.68
CA ASP A 284 -14.65 -6.58 -40.69
C ASP A 284 -13.34 -6.85 -39.93
N VAL A 285 -12.20 -6.78 -40.62
CA VAL A 285 -10.86 -6.83 -40.00
C VAL A 285 -10.64 -5.65 -39.04
N TYR A 286 -11.17 -4.46 -39.35
CA TYR A 286 -11.16 -3.35 -38.41
C TYR A 286 -12.07 -3.66 -37.21
N ALA A 287 -13.33 -4.02 -37.44
CA ALA A 287 -14.35 -4.21 -36.42
C ALA A 287 -14.08 -5.34 -35.41
N SER A 288 -13.32 -6.36 -35.82
CA SER A 288 -12.82 -7.43 -34.96
C SER A 288 -11.64 -6.96 -34.09
N SER A 289 -10.73 -6.16 -34.64
CA SER A 289 -9.50 -5.73 -33.94
C SER A 289 -9.67 -4.92 -32.66
N ILE A 290 -10.88 -4.39 -32.38
CA ILE A 290 -11.15 -3.63 -31.16
C ILE A 290 -11.07 -4.49 -29.90
N ASP A 291 -11.27 -5.80 -30.03
CA ASP A 291 -11.26 -6.70 -28.90
C ASP A 291 -9.83 -6.86 -28.36
N ASP A 292 -8.83 -7.14 -29.21
CA ASP A 292 -7.41 -7.09 -28.86
C ASP A 292 -6.99 -5.70 -28.31
N ILE A 293 -7.41 -4.62 -28.96
CA ILE A 293 -7.01 -3.23 -28.58
C ILE A 293 -7.48 -2.85 -27.17
N LEU A 294 -8.67 -3.28 -26.76
CA LEU A 294 -9.19 -2.95 -25.42
C LEU A 294 -8.67 -3.91 -24.33
N GLU A 295 -8.21 -5.11 -24.70
CA GLU A 295 -7.47 -6.02 -23.82
C GLU A 295 -6.06 -5.50 -23.53
N ASP A 296 -5.33 -5.02 -24.54
CA ASP A 296 -4.08 -4.26 -24.39
C ASP A 296 -4.28 -3.05 -23.45
N GLU A 297 -5.42 -2.34 -23.58
CA GLU A 297 -5.71 -1.17 -22.74
C GLU A 297 -6.09 -1.52 -21.28
N GLU A 298 -6.50 -2.75 -20.96
CA GLU A 298 -6.68 -3.19 -19.57
C GLU A 298 -5.36 -3.24 -18.80
N HIS A 299 -4.25 -3.64 -19.43
CA HIS A 299 -2.94 -3.66 -18.78
C HIS A 299 -2.52 -2.25 -18.30
N TYR A 300 -2.81 -1.22 -19.09
CA TYR A 300 -2.63 0.17 -18.68
C TYR A 300 -3.59 0.58 -17.56
N ALA A 301 -4.84 0.13 -17.61
CA ALA A 301 -5.81 0.40 -16.54
C ALA A 301 -5.39 -0.24 -15.20
N ASP A 302 -4.84 -1.45 -15.20
CA ASP A 302 -4.36 -2.12 -13.99
C ASP A 302 -3.12 -1.45 -13.39
N GLN A 303 -2.20 -0.92 -14.22
CA GLN A 303 -1.10 -0.07 -13.75
C GLN A 303 -1.62 1.20 -13.06
N LEU A 304 -2.68 1.82 -13.59
CA LEU A 304 -3.34 2.94 -12.92
C LEU A 304 -4.05 2.50 -11.62
N LYS A 305 -4.71 1.34 -11.59
CA LYS A 305 -5.34 0.79 -10.37
C LYS A 305 -4.31 0.53 -9.26
N GLU A 306 -3.10 0.06 -9.57
CA GLU A 306 -2.04 -0.08 -8.56
C GLU A 306 -1.78 1.27 -7.85
N TYR A 307 -1.66 2.36 -8.62
CA TYR A 307 -1.43 3.70 -8.08
C TYR A 307 -2.67 4.35 -7.44
N LEU A 308 -3.89 3.95 -7.84
CA LEU A 308 -5.12 4.26 -7.10
C LEU A 308 -5.06 3.68 -5.68
N PHE A 309 -4.59 2.44 -5.52
CA PHE A 309 -4.53 1.77 -4.22
C PHE A 309 -3.29 2.15 -3.39
N TYR A 310 -2.18 2.58 -4.00
CA TYR A 310 -1.09 3.23 -3.27
C TYR A 310 -1.51 4.53 -2.57
N ALA A 311 -2.54 5.23 -3.06
CA ALA A 311 -3.08 6.38 -2.33
C ALA A 311 -3.66 6.00 -0.96
N GLU A 312 -4.27 4.81 -0.81
CA GLU A 312 -4.66 4.29 0.51
C GLU A 312 -3.44 3.90 1.35
N ALA A 313 -2.36 3.40 0.73
CA ALA A 313 -1.11 3.10 1.46
C ALA A 313 -0.45 4.38 2.03
N LEU A 314 -0.40 5.48 1.26
CA LEU A 314 0.02 6.79 1.78
C LEU A 314 -0.87 7.24 2.94
N ARG A 315 -2.20 7.16 2.79
CA ARG A 315 -3.15 7.55 3.85
C ARG A 315 -3.06 6.65 5.08
N ALA A 316 -2.60 5.41 4.97
CA ALA A 316 -2.30 4.55 6.12
C ALA A 316 -1.09 5.05 6.92
N VAL A 317 0.00 5.44 6.24
CA VAL A 317 1.19 6.03 6.90
C VAL A 317 0.84 7.37 7.56
N CYS A 318 0.08 8.24 6.89
CA CYS A 318 -0.43 9.48 7.49
C CYS A 318 -1.33 9.22 8.71
N ARG A 319 -2.25 8.26 8.63
CA ARG A 319 -3.11 7.87 9.76
C ARG A 319 -2.31 7.35 10.94
N LYS A 320 -1.19 6.64 10.74
CA LYS A 320 -0.31 6.23 11.83
C LYS A 320 0.40 7.42 12.48
N HIS A 321 0.87 8.39 11.70
CA HIS A 321 1.42 9.63 12.24
C HIS A 321 0.40 10.38 13.11
N GLU A 322 -0.83 10.55 12.60
CA GLU A 322 -1.93 11.17 13.35
C GLU A 322 -2.21 10.43 14.67
N LEU A 323 -2.19 9.09 14.67
CA LEU A 323 -2.32 8.25 15.86
C LEU A 323 -1.18 8.46 16.87
N MET A 324 0.07 8.52 16.42
CA MET A 324 1.23 8.72 17.30
C MET A 324 1.28 10.13 17.88
N GLN A 325 0.96 11.15 17.08
CA GLN A 325 0.82 12.53 17.55
C GLN A 325 -0.31 12.64 18.60
N TYR A 326 -1.44 11.94 18.40
CA TYR A 326 -2.52 11.89 19.39
C TYR A 326 -2.08 11.23 20.71
N ASP A 327 -1.39 10.08 20.64
CA ASP A 327 -0.87 9.39 21.84
C ASP A 327 0.19 10.21 22.60
N LEU A 328 0.93 11.07 21.89
CA LEU A 328 1.90 12.01 22.44
C LEU A 328 1.21 13.19 23.14
N GLU A 329 0.27 13.85 22.47
CA GLU A 329 -0.49 14.99 23.03
C GLU A 329 -1.34 14.58 24.24
N MET A 330 -1.94 13.38 24.22
CA MET A 330 -2.68 12.85 25.37
C MET A 330 -1.77 12.58 26.57
N ALA A 331 -0.55 12.06 26.36
CA ALA A 331 0.43 11.86 27.44
C ALA A 331 0.95 13.18 28.01
N ALA A 332 1.21 14.17 27.15
CA ALA A 332 1.60 15.51 27.57
C ALA A 332 0.48 16.20 28.40
N GLN A 333 -0.79 16.02 28.01
CA GLN A 333 -1.92 16.59 28.74
C GLN A 333 -2.16 15.89 30.10
N ASP A 334 -2.00 14.56 30.20
CA ASP A 334 -2.05 13.83 31.47
C ASP A 334 -0.93 14.27 32.42
N LEU A 335 0.31 14.32 31.93
CA LEU A 335 1.46 14.79 32.70
C LEU A 335 1.28 16.24 33.20
N ALA A 336 0.77 17.14 32.35
CA ALA A 336 0.47 18.51 32.76
C ALA A 336 -0.60 18.57 33.87
N SER A 337 -1.64 17.74 33.77
CA SER A 337 -2.69 17.66 34.80
C SER A 337 -2.19 17.06 36.12
N LYS A 338 -1.29 16.07 36.08
CA LYS A 338 -0.63 15.51 37.27
C LYS A 338 0.30 16.53 37.93
N LYS A 339 1.11 17.25 37.15
CA LYS A 339 1.98 18.34 37.65
C LYS A 339 1.17 19.44 38.33
N GLN A 340 0.07 19.90 37.72
CA GLN A 340 -0.83 20.88 38.34
C GLN A 340 -1.44 20.34 39.65
N GLN A 341 -1.88 19.09 39.70
CA GLN A 341 -2.44 18.51 40.93
C GLN A 341 -1.39 18.39 42.05
N CYS A 342 -0.14 18.09 41.72
CA CYS A 342 0.95 18.09 42.68
C CYS A 342 1.25 19.52 43.20
N GLU A 343 1.30 20.51 42.30
CA GLU A 343 1.47 21.93 42.66
C GLU A 343 0.33 22.42 43.58
N GLU A 344 -0.92 22.07 43.29
CA GLU A 344 -2.09 22.43 44.13
C GLU A 344 -2.03 21.79 45.54
N LEU A 345 -1.46 20.59 45.69
CA LEU A 345 -1.26 19.95 47.00
C LEU A 345 -0.07 20.54 47.78
N VAL A 346 1.05 20.80 47.11
CA VAL A 346 2.28 21.36 47.71
C VAL A 346 2.06 22.81 48.15
N THR A 347 1.43 23.63 47.30
CA THR A 347 1.12 25.04 47.63
C THR A 347 -0.10 25.19 48.54
N GLY A 348 -0.89 24.13 48.72
CA GLY A 348 -2.22 24.18 49.36
C GLY A 348 -3.24 25.06 48.62
N THR A 349 -2.90 25.62 47.46
CA THR A 349 -3.66 26.65 46.76
C THR A 349 -4.68 26.03 45.81
N VAL A 350 -5.74 25.47 46.38
CA VAL A 350 -6.91 25.01 45.62
C VAL A 350 -7.55 26.21 44.92
N ARG A 351 -7.45 26.28 43.59
CA ARG A 351 -8.06 27.35 42.79
C ARG A 351 -9.58 27.38 43.04
N THR A 352 -10.11 28.56 43.36
CA THR A 352 -11.22 28.78 44.30
C THR A 352 -12.64 28.41 43.83
N PHE A 353 -12.79 27.59 42.79
CA PHE A 353 -14.08 27.20 42.20
C PHE A 353 -14.26 25.67 42.00
N SER A 354 -13.44 24.84 42.65
CA SER A 354 -13.57 23.37 42.56
C SER A 354 -14.52 22.78 43.60
N LEU A 355 -15.47 21.94 43.15
CA LEU A 355 -16.41 21.16 44.00
C LEU A 355 -15.71 20.30 45.07
N LYS A 356 -14.43 19.93 44.87
CA LYS A 356 -13.62 19.22 45.87
C LYS A 356 -13.60 19.94 47.23
N GLY A 357 -13.69 21.28 47.25
CA GLY A 357 -13.66 22.08 48.49
C GLY A 357 -14.80 21.86 49.48
N MET A 358 -15.91 21.22 49.08
CA MET A 358 -16.96 20.80 50.01
C MET A 358 -16.70 19.41 50.62
N THR A 359 -15.98 18.52 49.92
CA THR A 359 -15.70 17.16 50.40
C THR A 359 -14.77 17.15 51.61
N THR A 360 -13.77 18.05 51.65
CA THR A 360 -12.82 18.25 52.76
C THR A 360 -13.46 18.80 54.05
N LYS A 361 -14.75 19.18 54.02
CA LYS A 361 -15.52 19.54 55.22
C LYS A 361 -16.44 18.43 55.73
N LEU A 362 -16.60 17.34 54.96
CA LEU A 362 -17.51 16.23 55.28
C LEU A 362 -16.80 14.90 55.55
N PHE A 363 -15.63 14.66 54.94
CA PHE A 363 -14.83 13.44 55.12
C PHE A 363 -13.59 13.64 56.01
N GLY A 364 -13.57 14.72 56.79
CA GLY A 364 -12.44 15.10 57.64
C GLY A 364 -11.38 15.91 56.89
N GLN A 365 -10.48 16.55 57.67
CA GLN A 365 -9.28 17.15 57.12
C GLN A 365 -8.28 16.05 56.80
N GLU A 366 -7.83 15.99 55.55
CA GLU A 366 -6.74 15.11 55.12
C GLU A 366 -5.48 15.48 55.89
N THR A 367 -4.91 14.50 56.59
CA THR A 367 -3.80 14.71 57.52
C THR A 367 -2.52 15.11 56.77
N PRO A 368 -1.53 15.76 57.42
CA PRO A 368 -0.26 16.11 56.78
C PRO A 368 0.40 14.89 56.10
N GLU A 369 0.37 13.74 56.77
CA GLU A 369 0.96 12.48 56.33
C GLU A 369 0.20 11.89 55.12
N GLN A 370 -1.13 12.00 55.11
CA GLN A 370 -1.95 11.59 53.96
C GLN A 370 -1.67 12.47 52.72
N ARG A 371 -1.52 13.78 52.92
CA ARG A 371 -1.18 14.71 51.84
C ARG A 371 0.23 14.45 51.31
N GLU A 372 1.19 14.23 52.19
CA GLU A 372 2.57 13.88 51.83
C GLU A 372 2.62 12.55 51.05
N ALA A 373 1.84 11.55 51.47
CA ALA A 373 1.71 10.29 50.74
C ALA A 373 1.10 10.49 49.34
N ARG A 374 0.07 11.33 49.18
CA ARG A 374 -0.48 11.67 47.85
C ARG A 374 0.49 12.46 46.98
N ILE A 375 1.28 13.35 47.56
CA ILE A 375 2.32 14.09 46.83
C ILE A 375 3.35 13.09 46.29
N LYS A 376 3.89 12.19 47.11
CA LYS A 376 4.86 11.16 46.68
C LYS A 376 4.33 10.27 45.55
N VAL A 377 3.07 9.82 45.64
CA VAL A 377 2.42 9.04 44.57
C VAL A 377 2.24 9.85 43.27
N LEU A 378 1.97 11.16 43.36
CA LEU A 378 1.92 12.04 42.19
C LEU A 378 3.31 12.32 41.62
N GLU A 379 4.34 12.50 42.45
CA GLU A 379 5.74 12.68 42.02
C GLU A 379 6.24 11.44 41.26
N GLU A 380 5.92 10.23 41.75
CA GLU A 380 6.19 8.97 41.07
C GLU A 380 5.48 8.91 39.69
N GLN A 381 4.16 9.18 39.64
CA GLN A 381 3.40 9.22 38.38
C GLN A 381 3.82 10.34 37.42
N ILE A 382 4.42 11.42 37.93
CA ILE A 382 5.02 12.51 37.13
C ILE A 382 6.34 12.05 36.52
N ASN A 383 7.18 11.34 37.28
CA ASN A 383 8.42 10.75 36.77
C ASN A 383 8.13 9.68 35.70
N GLU A 384 7.18 8.77 35.95
CA GLU A 384 6.69 7.81 34.94
C GLU A 384 6.16 8.51 33.69
N GLY A 385 5.31 9.55 33.87
CA GLY A 385 4.75 10.32 32.77
C GLY A 385 5.81 11.07 31.95
N GLU A 386 6.86 11.59 32.60
CA GLU A 386 8.01 12.17 31.91
C GLU A 386 8.81 11.14 31.12
N GLN A 387 9.04 9.95 31.66
CA GLN A 387 9.73 8.87 30.96
C GLN A 387 8.91 8.38 29.76
N GLN A 388 7.61 8.18 29.93
CA GLN A 388 6.71 7.83 28.82
C GLN A 388 6.68 8.92 27.74
N LEU A 389 6.65 10.20 28.14
CA LEU A 389 6.68 11.32 27.19
C LEU A 389 8.03 11.41 26.45
N LYS A 390 9.15 11.11 27.12
CA LYS A 390 10.48 11.02 26.49
C LYS A 390 10.54 9.85 25.47
N SER A 391 9.99 8.68 25.81
CA SER A 391 9.88 7.52 24.90
C SER A 391 9.05 7.85 23.65
N LYS A 392 7.80 8.31 23.83
CA LYS A 392 6.90 8.67 22.72
C LYS A 392 7.48 9.75 21.80
N ASN A 393 8.24 10.71 22.34
CA ASN A 393 8.96 11.71 21.53
C ASN A 393 10.12 11.11 20.72
N LEU A 394 10.80 10.07 21.22
CA LEU A 394 11.83 9.35 20.47
C LEU A 394 11.18 8.51 19.36
N GLU A 395 10.20 7.66 19.72
CA GLU A 395 9.42 6.84 18.80
C GLU A 395 8.79 7.66 17.67
N GLY A 396 8.21 8.82 17.98
CA GLY A 396 7.64 9.74 16.99
C GLY A 396 8.68 10.29 16.02
N ARG A 397 9.87 10.71 16.51
CA ARG A 397 10.94 11.22 15.65
C ARG A 397 11.55 10.13 14.76
N GLU A 398 11.67 8.91 15.27
CA GLU A 398 12.13 7.77 14.48
C GLU A 398 11.11 7.35 13.42
N PHE A 399 9.81 7.29 13.77
CA PHE A 399 8.73 7.08 12.80
C PHE A 399 8.78 8.13 11.70
N VAL A 400 8.82 9.42 12.05
CA VAL A 400 8.88 10.54 11.10
C VAL A 400 10.07 10.42 10.16
N LYS A 401 11.26 10.12 10.68
CA LYS A 401 12.49 9.93 9.89
C LYS A 401 12.35 8.77 8.90
N ASN A 402 11.90 7.61 9.38
CA ASN A 402 11.84 6.39 8.58
C ASN A 402 10.70 6.45 7.54
N ALA A 403 9.57 7.06 7.89
CA ALA A 403 8.46 7.29 6.98
C ALA A 403 8.85 8.22 5.83
N TRP A 404 9.51 9.36 6.12
CA TRP A 404 9.95 10.28 5.07
C TRP A 404 10.98 9.65 4.13
N ALA A 405 11.88 8.80 4.64
CA ALA A 405 12.83 8.06 3.82
C ALA A 405 12.16 7.10 2.81
N ASP A 406 11.14 6.34 3.23
CA ASP A 406 10.39 5.49 2.29
C ASP A 406 9.41 6.28 1.40
N ILE A 407 8.87 7.40 1.86
CA ILE A 407 7.99 8.24 1.04
C ILE A 407 8.75 8.88 -0.14
N GLU A 408 10.02 9.28 0.03
CA GLU A 408 10.84 9.70 -1.12
C GLU A 408 11.15 8.53 -2.07
N ARG A 409 11.51 7.35 -1.55
CA ARG A 409 11.65 6.11 -2.36
C ARG A 409 10.37 5.80 -3.15
N PHE A 410 9.21 5.93 -2.52
CA PHE A 410 7.91 5.72 -3.14
C PHE A 410 7.62 6.76 -4.23
N LYS A 411 7.95 8.04 -4.03
CA LYS A 411 7.82 9.06 -5.07
C LYS A 411 8.65 8.72 -6.30
N GLU A 412 9.89 8.26 -6.14
CA GLU A 412 10.74 7.82 -7.25
C GLU A 412 10.11 6.64 -8.01
N GLN A 413 9.65 5.61 -7.28
CA GLN A 413 8.93 4.47 -7.86
C GLN A 413 7.70 4.93 -8.65
N LYS A 414 6.82 5.71 -8.01
CA LYS A 414 5.59 6.27 -8.60
C LYS A 414 5.87 7.12 -9.85
N ASN A 415 6.92 7.93 -9.82
CA ASN A 415 7.28 8.82 -10.94
C ASN A 415 7.82 8.04 -12.15
N ARG A 416 8.63 6.99 -11.93
CA ARG A 416 9.08 6.10 -13.00
C ARG A 416 7.91 5.31 -13.59
N ASP A 417 7.17 4.62 -12.75
CA ASP A 417 6.19 3.63 -13.21
C ASP A 417 4.98 4.29 -13.89
N LEU A 418 4.47 5.43 -13.38
CA LEU A 418 3.40 6.18 -14.07
C LEU A 418 3.88 6.77 -15.40
N LYS A 419 5.16 7.15 -15.51
CA LYS A 419 5.75 7.59 -16.78
C LYS A 419 5.82 6.43 -17.78
N GLU A 420 6.21 5.24 -17.34
CA GLU A 420 6.26 4.03 -18.17
C GLU A 420 4.84 3.60 -18.62
N ALA A 421 3.85 3.67 -17.73
CA ALA A 421 2.44 3.43 -18.06
C ALA A 421 1.91 4.43 -19.12
N LEU A 422 2.15 5.74 -18.93
CA LEU A 422 1.71 6.78 -19.87
C LEU A 422 2.41 6.69 -21.23
N ILE A 423 3.71 6.30 -21.26
CA ILE A 423 4.43 6.03 -22.51
C ILE A 423 3.84 4.80 -23.21
N SER A 424 3.57 3.72 -22.47
CA SER A 424 2.97 2.50 -23.02
C SER A 424 1.59 2.78 -23.63
N TYR A 425 0.74 3.54 -22.95
CA TYR A 425 -0.54 3.99 -23.47
C TYR A 425 -0.39 4.83 -24.75
N ALA A 426 0.55 5.78 -24.79
CA ALA A 426 0.80 6.58 -25.99
C ALA A 426 1.28 5.72 -27.17
N VAL A 427 2.15 4.73 -26.94
CA VAL A 427 2.61 3.78 -27.98
C VAL A 427 1.46 2.90 -28.47
N MET A 428 0.62 2.38 -27.58
CA MET A 428 -0.58 1.60 -27.90
C MET A 428 -1.58 2.41 -28.74
N GLN A 429 -1.88 3.66 -28.35
CA GLN A 429 -2.73 4.57 -29.12
C GLN A 429 -2.15 4.89 -30.51
N ILE A 430 -0.84 5.09 -30.63
CA ILE A 430 -0.15 5.24 -31.93
C ILE A 430 -0.26 3.96 -32.77
N SER A 431 -0.17 2.78 -32.16
CA SER A 431 -0.34 1.48 -32.83
C SER A 431 -1.76 1.30 -33.37
N MET A 432 -2.78 1.57 -32.56
CA MET A 432 -4.19 1.59 -32.96
C MET A 432 -4.41 2.54 -34.15
N CYS A 433 -3.94 3.78 -34.06
CA CYS A 433 -4.11 4.75 -35.14
C CYS A 433 -3.42 4.30 -36.44
N LYS A 434 -2.24 3.67 -36.37
CA LYS A 434 -1.58 3.08 -37.56
C LYS A 434 -2.38 1.90 -38.15
N LYS A 435 -2.91 1.00 -37.33
CA LYS A 435 -3.79 -0.12 -37.74
C LYS A 435 -5.02 0.43 -38.47
N GLY A 436 -5.67 1.45 -37.91
CA GLY A 436 -6.80 2.15 -38.53
C GLY A 436 -6.46 2.84 -39.86
N ILE A 437 -5.35 3.58 -39.94
CA ILE A 437 -4.88 4.22 -41.19
C ILE A 437 -4.63 3.18 -42.28
N GLN A 438 -3.96 2.07 -41.96
CA GLN A 438 -3.67 1.02 -42.94
C GLN A 438 -4.96 0.41 -43.50
N VAL A 439 -5.91 0.06 -42.62
CA VAL A 439 -7.17 -0.57 -43.04
C VAL A 439 -8.04 0.38 -43.88
N TRP A 440 -8.12 1.66 -43.50
CA TRP A 440 -8.80 2.68 -44.32
C TRP A 440 -8.10 2.98 -45.64
N THR A 441 -6.77 2.89 -45.70
CA THR A 441 -6.00 3.00 -46.95
C THR A 441 -6.33 1.83 -47.87
N ASN A 442 -6.28 0.59 -47.37
CA ASN A 442 -6.64 -0.60 -48.13
C ASN A 442 -8.08 -0.52 -48.67
N ALA A 443 -9.06 -0.17 -47.83
CA ALA A 443 -10.44 -0.01 -48.25
C ALA A 443 -10.59 1.09 -49.32
N LYS A 444 -9.90 2.22 -49.18
CA LYS A 444 -9.86 3.27 -50.23
C LYS A 444 -9.28 2.74 -51.55
N GLU A 445 -8.24 1.91 -51.52
CA GLU A 445 -7.70 1.28 -52.72
C GLU A 445 -8.67 0.29 -53.37
N CYS A 446 -9.51 -0.40 -52.60
CA CYS A 446 -10.61 -1.23 -53.13
C CYS A 446 -11.66 -0.35 -53.83
N PHE A 447 -12.08 0.76 -53.21
CA PHE A 447 -12.99 1.73 -53.85
C PHE A 447 -12.39 2.45 -55.06
N SER A 448 -11.05 2.52 -55.16
CA SER A 448 -10.34 3.15 -56.29
C SER A 448 -10.08 2.20 -57.47
N LYS A 449 -10.59 0.96 -57.40
CA LYS A 449 -10.56 -0.06 -58.46
C LYS A 449 -11.96 -0.32 -59.05
N MET A 450 -12.94 0.47 -58.63
CA MET A 450 -14.32 0.52 -59.13
C MET A 450 -14.43 1.58 -60.24
#